data_AF-A0A963MDB2-F1
#
_entry.id   AF-A0A963MDB2-F1
#
_cell.length_a   1.000
_cell.length_b   1.000
_cell.length_c   1.000
_cell.angle_alpha   90.00
_cell.angle_beta   90.00
_cell.angle_gamma   90.00
#
_symmetry.space_group_name_H-M   'P 1'
#
loop_
_entity.id
_entity.type
_entity.pdbx_description
1 polymer ?
#
loop_
_entity_poly.entity_id
_entity_poly.type
_entity_poly.pdbx_seq_one_letter_code
_entity_poly.pdbx_strand_id
1 'polypeptide(L)'
;MPALTLPGPDGLRAYTTGAPGDFSAPDVPFNRVAFAAAHVVADPLADVDPWLTPAIDWEATMAFRHHLWGQGLAIAEAMDTAQRGMGLGWTDALELVRRSVAEAKTVGGTVFSGVGTDHLAPAPGQTTADIRAAYLEQLHAIQGVGGRVILMASRALAAAARSADDYA
;
A
#
# COMPACT_ATOMS: atom_id res chain seq x y z
N MET A 1 0.85 -17.90 -30.74
CA MET A 1 0.33 -16.92 -29.77
C MET A 1 -1.19 -17.02 -29.75
N PRO A 2 -1.84 -17.09 -28.57
CA PRO A 2 -3.29 -17.12 -28.47
C PRO A 2 -3.91 -15.82 -29.01
N ALA A 3 -5.09 -15.97 -29.61
CA ALA A 3 -5.94 -14.88 -30.05
C ALA A 3 -7.17 -14.76 -29.14
N LEU A 4 -7.55 -13.53 -28.83
CA LEU A 4 -8.68 -13.16 -27.98
C LEU A 4 -9.65 -12.29 -28.76
N THR A 5 -10.94 -12.45 -28.51
CA THR A 5 -11.95 -11.52 -29.02
C THR A 5 -12.14 -10.41 -28.00
N LEU A 6 -11.76 -9.17 -28.36
CA LEU A 6 -11.81 -8.02 -27.47
C LEU A 6 -12.73 -6.92 -28.04
N PRO A 7 -13.35 -6.09 -27.18
CA PRO A 7 -14.06 -4.90 -27.63
C PRO A 7 -13.13 -3.92 -28.38
N GLY A 8 -13.63 -3.37 -29.48
CA GLY A 8 -13.03 -2.29 -30.25
C GLY A 8 -14.09 -1.24 -30.62
N PRO A 9 -13.69 -0.15 -31.29
CA PRO A 9 -14.58 0.98 -31.59
C PRO A 9 -15.87 0.59 -32.32
N ASP A 10 -15.78 -0.39 -33.23
CA ASP A 10 -16.89 -0.81 -34.11
C ASP A 10 -17.45 -2.20 -33.76
N GLY A 11 -17.18 -2.71 -32.55
CA GLY A 11 -17.62 -4.03 -32.11
C GLY A 11 -16.46 -4.96 -31.69
N LEU A 12 -16.66 -6.27 -31.84
CA LEU A 12 -15.66 -7.25 -31.42
C LEU A 12 -14.57 -7.44 -32.47
N ARG A 13 -13.31 -7.43 -32.05
CA ARG A 13 -12.15 -7.68 -32.93
C ARG A 13 -11.26 -8.77 -32.35
N ALA A 14 -10.65 -9.55 -33.24
CA ALA A 14 -9.60 -10.48 -32.86
C ALA A 14 -8.32 -9.71 -32.50
N TYR A 15 -7.71 -10.08 -31.38
CA TYR A 15 -6.42 -9.57 -30.91
C TYR A 15 -5.49 -10.75 -30.64
N THR A 16 -4.39 -10.82 -31.37
CA THR A 16 -3.35 -11.82 -31.15
C THR A 16 -2.31 -11.27 -30.19
N THR A 17 -2.07 -12.00 -29.11
CA THR A 17 -1.07 -11.64 -28.10
C THR A 17 0.36 -11.67 -28.64
N GLY A 18 1.25 -10.88 -28.04
CA GLY A 18 2.71 -10.96 -28.27
C GLY A 18 3.39 -11.91 -27.29
N ALA A 19 4.57 -12.42 -27.63
CA ALA A 19 5.33 -13.31 -26.75
C ALA A 19 5.56 -12.65 -25.37
N PRO A 20 5.46 -13.39 -24.26
CA PRO A 20 5.74 -12.83 -22.94
C PRO A 20 7.20 -12.38 -22.84
N GLY A 21 7.44 -11.35 -22.04
CA GLY A 21 8.81 -11.02 -21.63
C GLY A 21 9.39 -12.12 -20.76
N ASP A 22 10.71 -12.29 -20.83
CA ASP A 22 11.45 -13.19 -19.93
C ASP A 22 11.85 -12.41 -18.67
N PHE A 23 11.16 -12.67 -17.56
CA PHE A 23 11.40 -12.03 -16.27
C PHE A 23 11.90 -13.08 -15.28
N SER A 24 13.22 -13.18 -15.14
CA SER A 24 13.88 -13.98 -14.11
C SER A 24 14.21 -13.12 -12.89
N ALA A 25 14.26 -13.76 -11.73
CA ALA A 25 14.76 -13.12 -10.52
C ALA A 25 16.20 -12.62 -10.76
N PRO A 26 16.58 -11.45 -10.21
CA PRO A 26 17.90 -10.91 -10.41
C PRO A 26 18.97 -11.76 -9.71
N ASP A 27 20.00 -12.17 -10.46
CA ASP A 27 21.15 -12.91 -9.92
C ASP A 27 22.20 -11.98 -9.26
N VAL A 28 22.04 -10.66 -9.42
CA VAL A 28 22.95 -9.65 -8.88
C VAL A 28 22.18 -8.51 -8.21
N PRO A 29 22.76 -7.84 -7.21
CA PRO A 29 22.14 -6.67 -6.59
C PRO A 29 21.87 -5.55 -7.59
N PHE A 30 20.74 -4.85 -7.45
CA PHE A 30 20.43 -3.68 -8.25
C PHE A 30 21.38 -2.50 -7.94
N ASN A 31 21.66 -1.69 -8.96
CA ASN A 31 22.37 -0.40 -8.81
C ASN A 31 21.43 0.76 -8.41
N ARG A 32 20.20 0.44 -8.01
CA ARG A 32 19.15 1.37 -7.56
C ARG A 32 18.40 0.74 -6.38
N VAL A 33 17.89 1.59 -5.50
CA VAL A 33 16.91 1.16 -4.49
C VAL A 33 15.52 1.33 -5.11
N ALA A 34 14.89 0.22 -5.48
CA ALA A 34 13.58 0.20 -6.11
C ALA A 34 12.54 -0.34 -5.13
N PHE A 35 11.48 0.44 -4.92
CA PHE A 35 10.32 0.03 -4.13
C PHE A 35 9.13 -0.22 -5.04
N ALA A 36 8.41 -1.31 -4.79
CA ALA A 36 7.06 -1.51 -5.28
C ALA A 36 6.08 -1.05 -4.20
N ALA A 37 5.20 -0.10 -4.54
CA ALA A 37 4.00 0.13 -3.76
C ALA A 37 3.02 -1.02 -4.07
N ALA A 38 2.82 -1.90 -3.09
CA ALA A 38 2.06 -3.13 -3.30
C ALA A 38 0.55 -2.89 -3.13
N HIS A 39 -0.26 -3.59 -3.94
CA HIS A 39 -1.72 -3.61 -3.81
C HIS A 39 -2.16 -4.57 -2.71
N VAL A 40 -3.46 -4.60 -2.40
CA VAL A 40 -4.09 -5.63 -1.54
C VAL A 40 -4.99 -6.52 -2.38
N VAL A 41 -5.13 -7.79 -1.98
CA VAL A 41 -6.09 -8.71 -2.61
C VAL A 41 -7.31 -8.76 -1.71
N ALA A 42 -8.48 -8.41 -2.27
CA ALA A 42 -9.74 -8.53 -1.55
C ALA A 42 -10.16 -10.02 -1.49
N ASP A 43 -10.76 -10.43 -0.36
CA ASP A 43 -11.44 -11.71 -0.25
C ASP A 43 -12.81 -11.61 -0.95
N PRO A 44 -13.01 -12.29 -2.10
CA PRO A 44 -14.25 -12.17 -2.86
C PRO A 44 -15.40 -12.99 -2.28
N LEU A 45 -15.15 -13.83 -1.26
CA LEU A 45 -16.14 -14.70 -0.63
C LEU A 45 -16.63 -14.16 0.72
N ALA A 46 -16.03 -13.08 1.21
CA ALA A 46 -16.41 -12.47 2.47
C ALA A 46 -17.82 -11.87 2.42
N ASP A 47 -18.62 -12.14 3.45
CA ASP A 47 -19.96 -11.58 3.64
C ASP A 47 -19.87 -10.18 4.27
N VAL A 48 -19.44 -9.21 3.47
CA VAL A 48 -19.29 -7.79 3.86
C VAL A 48 -19.91 -6.88 2.81
N ASP A 49 -20.26 -5.66 3.21
CA ASP A 49 -20.54 -4.60 2.24
C ASP A 49 -19.22 -4.13 1.61
N PRO A 50 -18.96 -4.39 0.32
CA PRO A 50 -17.67 -4.13 -0.31
C PRO A 50 -17.35 -2.64 -0.47
N TRP A 51 -18.31 -1.74 -0.23
CA TRP A 51 -18.08 -0.29 -0.26
C TRP A 51 -17.75 0.29 1.10
N LEU A 52 -18.16 -0.38 2.18
CA LEU A 52 -18.01 0.13 3.54
C LEU A 52 -16.91 -0.58 4.33
N THR A 53 -16.69 -1.87 4.09
CA THR A 53 -15.77 -2.69 4.90
C THR A 53 -14.86 -3.52 3.99
N PRO A 54 -13.53 -3.36 4.06
CA PRO A 54 -12.62 -4.23 3.33
C PRO A 54 -12.60 -5.63 3.96
N ALA A 55 -12.52 -6.65 3.12
CA ALA A 55 -12.13 -8.00 3.50
C ALA A 55 -10.89 -8.36 2.69
N ILE A 56 -9.79 -8.68 3.38
CA ILE A 56 -8.48 -8.91 2.74
C ILE A 56 -8.20 -10.41 2.72
N ASP A 57 -7.88 -10.94 1.54
CA ASP A 57 -7.24 -12.24 1.42
C ASP A 57 -5.77 -12.07 1.81
N TRP A 58 -5.47 -12.41 3.07
CA TRP A 58 -4.14 -12.26 3.63
C TRP A 58 -3.11 -13.19 2.99
N GLU A 59 -3.51 -14.40 2.59
CA GLU A 59 -2.61 -15.36 1.98
C GLU A 59 -2.14 -14.85 0.61
N ALA A 60 -3.08 -14.48 -0.26
CA ALA A 60 -2.77 -13.92 -1.57
C ALA A 60 -2.02 -12.58 -1.47
N THR A 61 -2.42 -11.73 -0.52
CA THR A 61 -1.76 -10.44 -0.27
C THR A 61 -0.31 -10.64 0.14
N MET A 62 0.01 -11.57 1.05
CA MET A 62 1.40 -11.85 1.48
C MET A 62 2.18 -12.62 0.42
N ALA A 63 1.55 -13.54 -0.32
CA ALA A 63 2.19 -14.23 -1.45
C ALA A 63 2.72 -13.23 -2.50
N PHE A 64 1.98 -12.16 -2.76
CA PHE A 64 2.47 -11.09 -3.65
C PHE A 64 3.66 -10.32 -3.07
N ARG A 65 3.74 -10.09 -1.74
CA ARG A 65 4.93 -9.50 -1.12
C ARG A 65 6.16 -10.40 -1.31
N HIS A 66 5.99 -11.71 -1.06
CA HIS A 66 7.04 -12.71 -1.29
C HIS A 66 7.50 -12.75 -2.74
N HIS A 67 6.57 -12.65 -3.70
CA HIS A 67 6.91 -12.53 -5.11
C HIS A 67 7.79 -11.30 -5.37
N LEU A 68 7.40 -10.12 -4.88
CA LEU A 68 8.18 -8.88 -5.07
C LEU A 68 9.58 -8.95 -4.44
N TRP A 69 9.70 -9.49 -3.22
CA TRP A 69 11.01 -9.71 -2.60
C TRP A 69 11.84 -10.72 -3.39
N GLY A 70 11.22 -11.78 -3.93
CA GLY A 70 11.88 -12.75 -4.81
C GLY A 70 12.36 -12.13 -6.14
N GLN A 71 11.76 -11.02 -6.57
CA GLN A 71 12.23 -10.20 -7.70
C GLN A 71 13.27 -9.14 -7.29
N GLY A 72 13.75 -9.15 -6.04
CA GLY A 72 14.74 -8.22 -5.51
C GLY A 72 14.22 -6.83 -5.16
N LEU A 73 12.90 -6.61 -5.20
CA LEU A 73 12.30 -5.31 -4.92
C LEU A 73 12.07 -5.11 -3.42
N ALA A 74 12.23 -3.87 -2.95
CA ALA A 74 11.72 -3.47 -1.64
C ALA A 74 10.22 -3.17 -1.71
N ILE A 75 9.54 -3.18 -0.57
CA ILE A 75 8.09 -2.96 -0.50
C ILE A 75 7.78 -1.67 0.24
N ALA A 76 6.96 -0.83 -0.40
CA ALA A 76 6.33 0.33 0.20
C ALA A 76 4.90 -0.07 0.59
N GLU A 77 4.72 -0.39 1.86
CA GLU A 77 3.54 -1.07 2.40
C GLU A 77 2.48 -0.09 2.90
N ALA A 78 1.21 -0.49 2.76
CA ALA A 78 0.05 0.31 3.16
C ALA A 78 0.05 1.74 2.58
N MET A 79 0.47 1.86 1.32
CA MET A 79 0.53 3.10 0.53
C MET A 79 -0.74 3.31 -0.32
N ASP A 80 -0.76 4.36 -1.14
CA ASP A 80 -1.90 4.69 -2.02
C ASP A 80 -2.33 3.53 -2.93
N THR A 81 -1.39 2.74 -3.47
CA THR A 81 -1.67 1.53 -4.27
C THR A 81 -2.38 0.43 -3.48
N ALA A 82 -2.23 0.40 -2.15
CA ALA A 82 -2.99 -0.46 -1.26
C ALA A 82 -4.36 0.15 -0.89
N GLN A 83 -4.79 1.22 -1.58
CA GLN A 83 -6.04 1.94 -1.38
C GLN A 83 -6.15 2.65 -0.01
N ARG A 84 -5.00 3.03 0.57
CA ARG A 84 -4.93 3.67 1.89
C ARG A 84 -5.71 5.00 1.92
N GLY A 85 -6.66 5.13 2.84
CA GLY A 85 -7.52 6.31 2.96
C GLY A 85 -8.61 6.43 1.88
N MET A 86 -8.77 5.42 1.02
CA MET A 86 -9.84 5.32 0.00
C MET A 86 -10.31 3.87 -0.15
N GLY A 87 -10.57 3.21 0.98
CA GLY A 87 -11.03 1.81 1.07
C GLY A 87 -10.32 1.03 2.18
N LEU A 88 -9.00 1.23 2.32
CA LEU A 88 -8.23 0.64 3.42
C LEU A 88 -8.07 1.65 4.56
N GLY A 89 -8.75 1.40 5.69
CA GLY A 89 -8.66 2.21 6.90
C GLY A 89 -7.41 1.93 7.73
N TRP A 90 -7.16 2.77 8.74
CA TRP A 90 -5.96 2.66 9.58
C TRP A 90 -5.82 1.30 10.27
N THR A 91 -6.90 0.75 10.82
CA THR A 91 -6.86 -0.53 11.54
C THR A 91 -6.35 -1.67 10.64
N ASP A 92 -6.93 -1.81 9.44
CA ASP A 92 -6.53 -2.85 8.48
C ASP A 92 -5.15 -2.59 7.90
N ALA A 93 -4.80 -1.31 7.69
CA ALA A 93 -3.47 -0.92 7.25
C ALA A 93 -2.38 -1.27 8.29
N LEU A 94 -2.66 -1.06 9.58
CA LEU A 94 -1.73 -1.46 10.64
C LEU A 94 -1.57 -2.98 10.69
N GLU A 95 -2.65 -3.74 10.51
CA GLU A 95 -2.58 -5.21 10.44
C GLU A 95 -1.77 -5.69 9.22
N LEU A 96 -1.97 -5.07 8.05
CA LEU A 96 -1.17 -5.32 6.86
C LEU A 96 0.32 -5.06 7.12
N VAL A 97 0.65 -3.96 7.78
CA VAL A 97 2.03 -3.62 8.15
C VAL A 97 2.62 -4.66 9.11
N ARG A 98 1.87 -5.07 10.14
CA ARG A 98 2.33 -6.08 11.10
C ARG A 98 2.70 -7.39 10.41
N ARG A 99 1.83 -7.88 9.53
CA ARG A 99 2.06 -9.11 8.76
C ARG A 99 3.26 -8.97 7.84
N SER A 100 3.31 -7.89 7.07
CA SER A 100 4.39 -7.65 6.09
C SER A 100 5.76 -7.50 6.76
N VAL A 101 5.83 -6.84 7.92
CA VAL A 101 7.07 -6.73 8.71
C VAL A 101 7.49 -8.08 9.30
N ALA A 102 6.54 -8.92 9.72
CA ALA A 102 6.84 -10.27 10.20
C ALA A 102 7.36 -11.16 9.06
N GLU A 103 6.68 -11.19 7.91
CA GLU A 103 7.08 -11.94 6.72
C GLU A 103 8.42 -11.47 6.16
N ALA A 104 8.67 -10.15 6.10
CA ALA A 104 9.94 -9.61 5.65
C ALA A 104 11.13 -10.16 6.45
N LYS A 105 10.97 -10.36 7.76
CA LYS A 105 12.03 -10.91 8.62
C LYS A 105 12.37 -12.37 8.28
N THR A 106 11.42 -13.16 7.79
CA THR A 106 11.65 -14.59 7.49
C THR A 106 12.48 -14.79 6.22
N VAL A 107 12.41 -13.84 5.29
CA VAL A 107 13.11 -13.90 3.98
C VAL A 107 14.20 -12.85 3.81
N GLY A 108 14.46 -12.01 4.83
CA GLY A 108 15.38 -10.89 4.72
C GLY A 108 14.88 -9.76 3.79
N GLY A 109 13.57 -9.68 3.59
CA GLY A 109 12.91 -8.70 2.74
C GLY A 109 13.02 -7.27 3.29
N THR A 110 13.03 -6.30 2.38
CA THR A 110 13.01 -4.87 2.74
C THR A 110 11.58 -4.36 2.66
N VAL A 111 11.06 -3.85 3.78
CA VAL A 111 9.77 -3.16 3.86
C VAL A 111 9.90 -1.82 4.57
N PHE A 112 9.16 -0.82 4.07
CA PHE A 112 8.86 0.46 4.70
C PHE A 112 7.35 0.72 4.60
N SER A 113 6.76 1.36 5.60
CA SER A 113 5.30 1.41 5.76
C SER A 113 4.77 2.83 5.91
N GLY A 114 3.64 3.11 5.29
CA GLY A 114 3.00 4.43 5.31
C GLY A 114 2.52 4.87 6.70
N VAL A 115 3.02 6.01 7.17
CA VAL A 115 2.58 6.75 8.36
C VAL A 115 1.85 8.01 7.93
N GLY A 116 0.59 8.16 8.30
CA GLY A 116 -0.22 9.32 7.97
C GLY A 116 -1.08 9.77 9.16
N THR A 117 -2.24 10.32 8.84
CA THR A 117 -3.25 10.76 9.82
C THR A 117 -4.65 10.34 9.38
N ASP A 118 -4.77 9.23 8.65
CA ASP A 118 -6.03 8.79 8.00
C ASP A 118 -7.11 8.33 9.00
N HIS A 119 -6.74 8.06 10.25
CA HIS A 119 -7.68 7.84 11.35
C HIS A 119 -8.26 9.15 11.93
N LEU A 120 -7.67 10.30 11.59
CA LEU A 120 -8.13 11.63 11.99
C LEU A 120 -8.90 12.28 10.82
N ALA A 121 -10.23 12.22 10.88
CA ALA A 121 -11.07 12.90 9.90
C ALA A 121 -10.88 14.43 9.98
N PRO A 122 -10.77 15.15 8.84
CA PRO A 122 -10.69 16.60 8.84
C PRO A 122 -11.94 17.23 9.49
N ALA A 123 -11.75 18.12 10.46
CA ALA A 123 -12.83 18.77 11.19
C ALA A 123 -12.48 20.23 11.56
N PRO A 124 -13.48 21.13 11.67
CA PRO A 124 -13.25 22.51 12.11
C PRO A 124 -12.62 22.56 13.49
N GLY A 125 -11.66 23.48 13.67
CA GLY A 125 -11.01 23.72 14.97
C GLY A 125 -9.89 22.74 15.32
N GLN A 126 -9.58 21.75 14.46
CA GLN A 126 -8.39 20.91 14.62
C GLN A 126 -7.11 21.75 14.61
N THR A 127 -6.22 21.44 15.54
CA THR A 127 -4.94 22.13 15.70
C THR A 127 -3.79 21.32 15.09
N THR A 128 -2.67 21.98 14.81
CA THR A 128 -1.43 21.30 14.40
C THR A 128 -0.93 20.34 15.48
N ALA A 129 -1.25 20.58 16.75
CA ALA A 129 -0.94 19.66 17.85
C ALA A 129 -1.72 18.35 17.75
N ASP A 130 -3.02 18.40 17.42
CA ASP A 130 -3.86 17.21 17.21
C ASP A 130 -3.35 16.37 16.04
N ILE A 131 -2.97 17.04 14.95
CA ILE A 131 -2.43 16.41 13.74
C ILE A 131 -1.07 15.76 14.03
N ARG A 132 -0.20 16.44 14.78
CA ARG A 132 1.08 15.88 15.22
C ARG A 132 0.87 14.65 16.10
N ALA A 133 -0.12 14.67 17.00
CA ALA A 133 -0.45 13.53 17.83
C ALA A 133 -0.88 12.32 16.97
N ALA A 134 -1.73 12.54 15.95
CA ALA A 134 -2.12 11.50 15.00
C ALA A 134 -0.93 10.90 14.24
N TYR A 135 0.00 11.72 13.77
CA TYR A 135 1.23 11.23 13.15
C TYR A 135 2.06 10.37 14.11
N LEU A 136 2.24 10.82 15.35
CA LEU A 136 3.00 10.10 16.37
C LEU A 136 2.34 8.76 16.76
N GLU A 137 1.01 8.70 16.80
CA GLU A 137 0.28 7.46 17.05
C GLU A 137 0.63 6.39 16.01
N GLN A 138 0.49 6.71 14.72
CA GLN A 138 0.81 5.77 13.65
C GLN A 138 2.30 5.44 13.61
N LEU A 139 3.17 6.45 13.79
CA LEU A 139 4.61 6.28 13.82
C LEU A 139 5.02 5.28 14.91
N HIS A 140 4.55 5.47 16.14
CA HIS A 140 4.85 4.58 17.26
C HIS A 140 4.28 3.18 17.04
N ALA A 141 3.07 3.05 16.48
CA ALA A 141 2.48 1.75 16.18
C ALA A 141 3.32 0.94 15.17
N ILE A 142 3.81 1.59 14.11
CA ILE A 142 4.64 0.93 13.09
C ILE A 142 6.04 0.62 13.63
N GLN A 143 6.67 1.56 14.35
CA GLN A 143 7.97 1.32 14.97
C GLN A 143 7.90 0.23 16.04
N GLY A 144 6.77 0.12 16.78
CA GLY A 144 6.54 -0.89 17.80
C GLY A 144 6.58 -2.33 17.27
N VAL A 145 6.34 -2.55 15.98
CA VAL A 145 6.50 -3.86 15.33
C VAL A 145 7.85 -4.04 14.61
N GLY A 146 8.73 -3.03 14.73
CA GLY A 146 10.03 -2.98 14.07
C GLY A 146 9.96 -2.53 12.62
N GLY A 147 8.87 -1.86 12.21
CA GLY A 147 8.71 -1.31 10.87
C GLY A 147 9.51 -0.03 10.65
N ARG A 148 10.00 0.15 9.42
CA ARG A 148 10.51 1.45 8.94
C ARG A 148 9.37 2.21 8.28
N VAL A 149 9.49 3.53 8.17
CA VAL A 149 8.35 4.39 7.84
C VAL A 149 8.53 5.19 6.57
N ILE A 150 7.42 5.44 5.88
CA ILE A 150 7.25 6.44 4.82
C ILE A 150 6.27 7.46 5.36
N LEU A 151 6.68 8.72 5.50
CA LEU A 151 5.80 9.78 5.95
C LEU A 151 4.86 10.20 4.81
N MET A 152 3.56 9.98 5.00
CA MET A 152 2.50 10.32 4.06
C MET A 152 1.93 11.70 4.35
N ALA A 153 1.34 12.32 3.32
CA ALA A 153 0.60 13.56 3.47
C ALA A 153 -0.63 13.38 4.38
N SER A 154 -1.02 14.45 5.07
CA SER A 154 -2.17 14.48 5.98
C SER A 154 -3.33 15.28 5.38
N ARG A 155 -4.51 14.64 5.30
CA ARG A 155 -5.76 15.32 4.92
C ARG A 155 -6.18 16.36 5.95
N ALA A 156 -5.98 16.07 7.25
CA ALA A 156 -6.31 16.99 8.33
C ALA A 156 -5.40 18.23 8.30
N LEU A 157 -4.09 18.05 8.07
CA LEU A 157 -3.16 19.18 7.91
C LEU A 157 -3.52 20.06 6.72
N ALA A 158 -3.81 19.44 5.57
CA ALA A 158 -4.22 20.17 4.37
C ALA A 158 -5.49 21.04 4.60
N ALA A 159 -6.40 20.59 5.48
CA ALA A 159 -7.61 21.33 5.81
C ALA A 159 -7.40 22.39 6.91
N ALA A 160 -6.49 22.17 7.85
CA ALA A 160 -6.29 23.02 9.03
C ALA A 160 -5.22 24.10 8.85
N ALA A 161 -4.21 23.87 8.01
CA ALA A 161 -3.09 24.78 7.82
C ALA A 161 -3.55 26.12 7.22
N ARG A 162 -3.01 27.22 7.77
CA ARG A 162 -3.31 28.61 7.36
C ARG A 162 -2.11 29.29 6.70
N SER A 163 -0.91 28.75 6.88
CA SER A 163 0.30 29.22 6.20
C SER A 163 1.28 28.07 5.94
N ALA A 164 2.36 28.36 5.20
CA ALA A 164 3.46 27.42 5.01
C ALA A 164 4.15 27.05 6.33
N ASP A 165 4.13 27.93 7.33
CA ASP A 165 4.74 27.71 8.64
C ASP A 165 4.03 26.58 9.42
N ASP A 166 2.76 26.31 9.16
CA ASP A 166 2.03 25.20 9.78
C ASP A 166 2.53 23.82 9.28
N TYR A 167 3.24 23.77 8.16
CA TYR A 167 3.84 22.55 7.60
C TYR A 167 5.32 22.35 7.99
N ALA A 168 5.98 23.39 8.50
CA ALA A 168 7.41 23.41 8.80
C ALA A 168 7.73 22.71 10.13
#